data_AF-A0A3E4YLA1-F1
#
_entry.id   AF-A0A3E4YLA1-F1
#
_cell.length_a   1.000
_cell.length_b   1.000
_cell.length_c   1.000
_cell.angle_alpha   90.00
_cell.angle_beta   90.00
_cell.angle_gamma   90.00
#
_symmetry.space_group_name_H-M   'P 1'
#
loop_
_entity.id
_entity.type
_entity.pdbx_description
1 polymer ?
#
loop_
_entity_poly.entity_id
_entity_poly.type
_entity_poly.pdbx_seq_one_letter_code
_entity_poly.pdbx_strand_id
1 'polypeptide(L)'
;MININDIKNGQKVWYKEYWSQMIVWGKVTNITKFDNNEYGIKVKGEVYEKGSAAGTTTQPLNNLFATKEEAIAAAKQESQDWVDDYKKEITDIASLVAFPLSHTFYAEEYTDYEAIRAYKERAKELGFKIPD
;
A
#
# COMPACT_ATOMS: atom_id res chain seq x y z
N MET A 1 -7.17 -11.28 -2.67
CA MET A 1 -6.58 -11.89 -1.45
C MET A 1 -6.70 -13.40 -1.57
N ILE A 2 -5.64 -14.15 -1.23
CA ILE A 2 -5.64 -15.61 -1.28
C ILE A 2 -6.24 -16.20 0.01
N ASN A 3 -7.00 -17.30 -0.09
CA ASN A 3 -7.45 -18.07 1.07
C ASN A 3 -6.30 -18.92 1.62
N ILE A 4 -6.15 -18.99 2.95
CA ILE A 4 -5.08 -19.77 3.59
C ILE A 4 -5.05 -21.23 3.14
N ASN A 5 -6.21 -21.84 2.87
CA ASN A 5 -6.31 -23.25 2.45
C ASN A 5 -5.77 -23.49 1.03
N ASP A 6 -5.65 -22.43 0.24
CA ASP A 6 -5.13 -22.49 -1.13
C ASP A 6 -3.62 -22.23 -1.19
N ILE A 7 -3.02 -21.77 -0.09
CA ILE A 7 -1.58 -21.47 -0.01
C ILE A 7 -0.76 -22.74 0.11
N LYS A 8 0.24 -22.89 -0.76
CA LYS A 8 1.16 -24.04 -0.76
C LYS A 8 2.61 -23.60 -0.85
N ASN A 9 3.50 -24.37 -0.23
CA ASN A 9 4.94 -24.18 -0.42
C ASN A 9 5.32 -24.25 -1.91
N GLY A 10 6.18 -23.34 -2.35
CA GLY A 10 6.59 -23.15 -3.74
C GLY A 10 5.65 -22.28 -4.58
N GLN A 11 4.44 -21.95 -4.10
CA GLN A 11 3.49 -21.12 -4.84
C GLN A 11 4.03 -19.70 -5.02
N LYS A 12 3.93 -19.18 -6.25
CA LYS A 12 4.18 -17.77 -6.54
C LYS A 12 3.00 -16.93 -6.06
N VAL A 13 3.29 -15.89 -5.29
CA VAL A 13 2.32 -14.92 -4.77
C VAL A 13 2.81 -13.50 -5.03
N TRP A 14 1.88 -12.57 -5.17
CA TRP A 14 2.12 -11.14 -5.35
C TRP A 14 1.72 -10.37 -4.10
N TYR A 15 2.42 -9.28 -3.80
CA TYR A 15 2.16 -8.43 -2.64
C TYR A 15 2.74 -7.02 -2.83
N LYS A 16 2.24 -6.06 -2.04
CA LYS A 16 2.81 -4.72 -1.94
C LYS A 16 3.92 -4.74 -0.89
N GLU A 17 5.15 -4.45 -1.29
CA GLU A 17 6.31 -4.43 -0.38
C GLU A 17 6.32 -3.13 0.43
N TYR A 18 6.55 -3.22 1.74
CA TYR A 18 6.32 -2.12 2.67
C TYR A 18 7.29 -0.95 2.50
N TRP A 19 8.55 -1.18 2.16
CA TRP A 19 9.53 -0.09 2.08
C TRP A 19 9.48 0.66 0.75
N SER A 20 9.41 -0.09 -0.35
CA SER A 20 9.38 0.44 -1.71
C SER A 20 7.99 0.77 -2.21
N GLN A 21 6.95 0.29 -1.52
CA GLN A 21 5.54 0.35 -1.95
C GLN A 21 5.29 -0.32 -3.32
N MET A 22 6.27 -1.08 -3.83
CA MET A 22 6.19 -1.73 -5.13
C MET A 22 5.40 -3.04 -5.04
N ILE A 23 4.66 -3.34 -6.12
CA ILE A 23 4.08 -4.67 -6.32
C ILE A 23 5.18 -5.63 -6.79
N VAL A 24 5.51 -6.60 -5.94
CA VAL A 24 6.53 -7.60 -6.17
C VAL A 24 5.95 -9.00 -6.03
N TRP A 25 6.72 -10.01 -6.46
CA TRP A 25 6.38 -11.41 -6.25
C TRP A 25 7.45 -12.17 -5.47
N GLY A 26 7.05 -13.29 -4.87
CA GLY A 26 7.97 -14.29 -4.36
C GLY A 26 7.31 -15.65 -4.25
N LYS A 27 8.06 -16.67 -3.85
CA LYS A 27 7.56 -18.03 -3.63
C LYS A 27 7.36 -18.29 -2.14
N VAL A 28 6.22 -18.88 -1.81
CA VAL A 28 5.92 -19.31 -0.44
C VAL A 28 6.93 -20.38 -0.02
N THR A 29 7.49 -20.22 1.16
CA THR A 29 8.49 -21.14 1.74
C THR A 29 8.03 -21.76 3.03
N ASN A 30 7.19 -21.06 3.80
CA ASN A 30 6.62 -21.56 5.03
C ASN A 30 5.33 -20.81 5.38
N ILE A 31 4.44 -21.47 6.11
CA ILE A 31 3.25 -20.88 6.72
C ILE A 31 3.50 -20.87 8.23
N THR A 32 3.44 -19.69 8.84
CA THR A 32 3.61 -19.47 10.28
C THR A 32 2.41 -18.74 10.86
N LYS A 33 2.42 -18.54 12.17
CA LYS A 33 1.54 -17.58 12.85
C LYS A 33 2.38 -16.49 13.52
N PHE A 34 1.83 -15.29 13.55
CA PHE A 34 2.34 -14.19 14.38
C PHE A 34 1.86 -14.35 15.83
N ASP A 35 2.40 -13.54 16.74
CA ASP A 35 2.07 -13.58 18.17
C ASP A 35 0.58 -13.28 18.44
N ASN A 36 -0.06 -12.49 17.57
CA ASN A 36 -1.49 -12.20 17.59
C ASN A 36 -2.35 -13.33 16.97
N ASN A 37 -1.77 -14.51 16.70
CA ASN A 37 -2.41 -15.69 16.10
C ASN A 37 -2.86 -15.53 14.63
N GLU A 38 -2.51 -14.41 13.98
CA GLU A 38 -2.74 -14.21 12.54
C GLU A 38 -1.73 -15.02 11.71
N TYR A 39 -2.12 -15.39 10.49
CA TYR A 39 -1.23 -16.12 9.58
C TYR A 39 -0.14 -15.21 9.02
N GLY A 40 1.12 -15.62 9.24
CA GLY A 40 2.29 -15.05 8.60
C GLY A 40 2.81 -16.01 7.53
N ILE A 41 3.00 -15.53 6.31
CA ILE A 41 3.44 -16.36 5.19
C ILE A 41 4.85 -15.95 4.81
N LYS A 42 5.80 -16.88 4.97
CA LYS A 42 7.19 -16.63 4.62
C LYS A 42 7.37 -16.76 3.12
N VAL A 43 7.77 -15.67 2.47
CA VAL A 43 7.92 -15.57 1.02
C VAL A 43 9.38 -15.25 0.70
N LYS A 44 9.95 -15.99 -0.24
CA LYS A 44 11.31 -15.77 -0.75
C LYS A 44 11.24 -15.32 -2.20
N GLY A 45 11.82 -14.16 -2.49
CA GLY A 45 11.97 -13.69 -3.87
C GLY A 45 13.27 -14.18 -4.50
N GLU A 46 13.40 -13.88 -5.78
CA GLU A 46 14.53 -14.25 -6.64
C GLU A 46 15.23 -12.95 -7.06
N VAL A 47 16.34 -12.62 -6.39
CA VAL A 47 17.00 -11.30 -6.41
C VAL A 47 17.26 -10.75 -7.82
N TYR A 48 17.56 -11.62 -8.79
CA TYR A 48 17.89 -11.22 -10.16
C TYR A 48 16.71 -11.24 -11.12
N GLU A 49 15.53 -11.65 -10.67
CA GLU A 49 14.33 -11.72 -11.49
C GLU A 49 13.52 -10.43 -11.41
N LYS A 50 13.12 -9.93 -12.59
CA LYS A 50 12.38 -8.67 -12.68
C LYS A 50 11.04 -8.77 -11.94
N GLY A 51 10.81 -7.79 -11.07
CA GLY A 51 9.59 -7.70 -10.26
C GLY A 51 9.52 -8.73 -9.14
N SER A 52 10.56 -9.53 -8.92
CA SER A 52 10.67 -10.38 -7.74
C SER A 52 11.16 -9.55 -6.56
N ALA A 53 10.77 -9.95 -5.35
CA ALA A 53 11.29 -9.35 -4.14
C ALA A 53 12.77 -9.71 -3.90
N ALA A 54 13.48 -8.87 -3.17
CA ALA A 54 14.81 -9.20 -2.70
C ALA A 54 14.74 -10.03 -1.40
N GLY A 55 15.44 -11.15 -1.36
CA GLY A 55 15.62 -11.93 -0.12
C GLY A 55 14.35 -12.66 0.35
N THR A 56 14.15 -12.69 1.66
CA THR A 56 13.05 -13.43 2.30
C THR A 56 12.37 -12.54 3.32
N THR A 57 11.04 -12.50 3.29
CA THR A 57 10.20 -11.70 4.17
C THR A 57 9.01 -12.52 4.67
N THR A 58 8.34 -12.06 5.71
CA THR A 58 7.07 -12.63 6.17
C THR A 58 5.97 -11.63 5.87
N GLN A 59 4.95 -12.07 5.14
CA GLN A 59 3.81 -11.24 4.74
C GLN A 59 2.55 -11.70 5.46
N PRO A 60 1.69 -10.78 5.92
CA PRO A 60 0.37 -11.15 6.41
C PRO A 60 -0.49 -11.66 5.25
N LEU A 61 -1.42 -12.56 5.54
CA LEU A 61 -2.27 -13.18 4.52
C LEU A 61 -3.06 -12.16 3.69
N ASN A 62 -3.51 -11.07 4.31
CA ASN A 62 -4.29 -10.02 3.66
C ASN A 62 -3.49 -9.18 2.65
N ASN A 63 -2.16 -9.26 2.65
CA ASN A 63 -1.30 -8.65 1.65
C ASN A 63 -0.89 -9.61 0.53
N LEU A 64 -1.43 -10.84 0.48
CA LEU A 64 -1.08 -11.82 -0.56
C LEU A 64 -2.18 -11.99 -1.61
N PHE A 65 -1.73 -11.99 -2.88
CA PHE A 65 -2.58 -12.05 -4.06
C PHE A 65 -2.09 -13.12 -5.03
N ALA A 66 -3.04 -13.73 -5.76
CA ALA A 66 -2.70 -14.80 -6.70
C ALA A 66 -2.11 -14.21 -7.99
N THR A 67 -2.58 -13.02 -8.39
CA THR A 67 -2.14 -12.33 -9.60
C THR A 67 -1.56 -10.95 -9.29
N LYS A 68 -0.78 -10.40 -10.24
CA LYS A 68 -0.22 -9.06 -10.11
C LYS A 68 -1.32 -8.01 -10.16
N GLU A 69 -2.30 -8.24 -11.00
CA GLU A 69 -3.42 -7.36 -11.28
C GLU A 69 -4.29 -7.19 -10.03
N GLU A 70 -4.54 -8.28 -9.29
CA GLU A 70 -5.21 -8.23 -7.98
C GLU A 70 -4.43 -7.39 -6.98
N ALA A 71 -3.10 -7.56 -6.90
CA ALA A 71 -2.27 -6.78 -5.99
C ALA A 71 -2.26 -5.28 -6.35
N ILE A 72 -2.20 -4.96 -7.66
CA ILE A 72 -2.31 -3.58 -8.15
C ILE A 72 -3.69 -2.99 -7.81
N ALA A 73 -4.77 -3.75 -8.02
CA ALA A 73 -6.12 -3.28 -7.73
C ALA A 73 -6.30 -3.01 -6.23
N ALA A 74 -5.79 -3.90 -5.37
CA ALA A 74 -5.82 -3.71 -3.93
C ALA A 74 -5.01 -2.49 -3.49
N ALA A 75 -3.79 -2.30 -4.01
CA ALA A 75 -2.97 -1.13 -3.67
C ALA A 75 -3.60 0.20 -4.14
N LYS A 76 -4.30 0.19 -5.29
CA LYS A 76 -5.07 1.36 -5.75
C LYS A 76 -6.25 1.65 -4.84
N GLN A 77 -6.97 0.63 -4.39
CA GLN A 77 -8.09 0.80 -3.47
C GLN A 77 -7.58 1.34 -2.12
N GLU A 78 -6.50 0.78 -1.58
CA GLU A 78 -5.86 1.28 -0.36
C GLU A 78 -5.46 2.76 -0.50
N SER A 79 -4.78 3.13 -1.60
CA SER A 79 -4.44 4.54 -1.87
C SER A 79 -5.68 5.44 -2.00
N GLN A 80 -6.82 4.90 -2.46
CA GLN A 80 -8.08 5.65 -2.49
C GLN A 80 -8.68 5.81 -1.10
N ASP A 81 -8.68 4.75 -0.30
CA ASP A 81 -9.19 4.77 1.07
C ASP A 81 -8.44 5.81 1.92
N TRP A 82 -7.11 5.89 1.79
CA TRP A 82 -6.29 6.91 2.46
C TRP A 82 -6.65 8.32 2.02
N VAL A 83 -6.85 8.53 0.72
CA VAL A 83 -7.29 9.84 0.22
C VAL A 83 -8.66 10.22 0.75
N ASP A 84 -9.61 9.28 0.76
CA ASP A 84 -10.95 9.51 1.27
C ASP A 84 -10.93 9.81 2.78
N ASP A 85 -10.03 9.18 3.54
CA ASP A 85 -9.81 9.48 4.95
C ASP A 85 -9.23 10.89 5.16
N TYR A 86 -8.17 11.25 4.43
CA TYR A 86 -7.61 12.60 4.49
C TYR A 86 -8.62 13.68 4.07
N LYS A 87 -9.47 13.39 3.09
CA LYS A 87 -10.55 14.30 2.69
C LYS A 87 -11.53 14.60 3.82
N LYS A 88 -11.76 13.66 4.75
CA LYS A 88 -12.63 13.87 5.92
C LYS A 88 -12.03 14.87 6.91
N GLU A 89 -10.70 15.02 6.93
CA GLU A 89 -10.02 16.04 7.73
C GLU A 89 -10.17 17.46 7.14
N ILE A 90 -10.34 17.56 5.81
CA ILE A 90 -10.42 18.82 5.07
C ILE A 90 -11.88 19.20 4.80
N THR A 91 -12.56 19.70 5.83
CA THR A 91 -14.00 20.01 5.76
C THR A 91 -14.29 21.39 5.16
N ASP A 92 -13.38 22.35 5.33
CA ASP A 92 -13.53 23.76 4.98
C ASP A 92 -12.18 24.42 4.62
N ILE A 93 -12.18 25.73 4.38
CA ILE A 93 -10.97 26.48 4.01
C ILE A 93 -9.96 26.52 5.17
N ALA A 94 -10.41 26.61 6.43
CA ALA A 94 -9.52 26.69 7.57
C ALA A 94 -8.73 25.38 7.76
N SER A 95 -9.43 24.24 7.69
CA SER A 95 -8.83 22.90 7.69
C SER A 95 -7.95 22.67 6.47
N LEU A 96 -8.34 23.14 5.27
CA LEU A 96 -7.47 23.10 4.09
C LEU A 96 -6.13 23.80 4.34
N VAL A 97 -6.14 25.02 4.89
CA VAL A 97 -4.90 25.76 5.20
C VAL A 97 -4.06 25.09 6.29
N ALA A 98 -4.71 24.47 7.29
CA ALA A 98 -4.01 23.82 8.39
C ALA A 98 -3.43 22.45 8.02
N PHE A 99 -4.02 21.74 7.05
CA PHE A 99 -3.70 20.35 6.72
C PHE A 99 -2.20 20.10 6.43
N PRO A 100 -1.47 20.93 5.65
CA PRO A 100 -0.04 20.72 5.42
C PRO A 100 0.85 20.91 6.66
N LEU A 101 0.32 21.45 7.76
CA LEU A 101 1.07 21.60 9.02
C LEU A 101 1.17 20.27 9.80
N SER A 102 0.28 19.32 9.52
CA SER A 102 0.26 17.99 10.16
C SER A 102 0.66 16.86 9.22
N HIS A 103 0.86 17.14 7.93
CA HIS A 103 1.09 16.13 6.89
C HIS A 103 2.34 16.46 6.05
N THR A 104 3.13 15.44 5.71
CA THR A 104 4.46 15.61 5.13
C THR A 104 4.39 15.83 3.62
N PHE A 105 4.45 17.09 3.19
CA PHE A 105 4.40 17.45 1.77
C PHE A 105 5.80 17.66 1.20
N TYR A 106 6.10 17.01 0.07
CA TYR A 106 7.33 17.22 -0.72
C TYR A 106 8.65 17.15 0.08
N ALA A 107 8.71 16.28 1.08
CA ALA A 107 9.93 15.97 1.80
C ALA A 107 10.80 14.97 1.01
N GLU A 108 12.12 14.99 1.25
CA GLU A 108 13.07 14.05 0.63
C GLU A 108 12.72 12.59 0.94
N GLU A 109 12.33 12.32 2.18
CA GLU A 109 11.80 11.05 2.63
C GLU A 109 10.37 11.24 3.18
N TYR A 110 9.57 10.18 3.12
CA TYR A 110 8.22 10.15 3.70
C TYR A 110 7.25 11.20 3.14
N THR A 111 7.44 11.64 1.89
CA THR A 111 6.40 12.40 1.17
C THR A 111 5.11 11.59 1.15
N ASP A 112 4.04 12.16 1.67
CA ASP A 112 2.72 11.56 1.66
C ASP A 112 1.95 12.00 0.40
N TYR A 113 2.02 11.16 -0.64
CA TYR A 113 1.41 11.46 -1.94
C TYR A 113 -0.12 11.41 -1.87
N GLU A 114 -0.69 10.54 -1.04
CA GLU A 114 -2.12 10.46 -0.77
C GLU A 114 -2.62 11.75 -0.10
N ALA A 115 -1.92 12.27 0.92
CA ALA A 115 -2.27 13.52 1.57
C ALA A 115 -2.22 14.71 0.60
N ILE A 116 -1.18 14.77 -0.26
CA ILE A 116 -1.07 15.79 -1.32
C ILE A 116 -2.24 15.68 -2.30
N ARG A 117 -2.61 14.45 -2.72
CA ARG A 117 -3.74 14.21 -3.63
C ARG A 117 -5.05 14.67 -3.00
N ALA A 118 -5.33 14.28 -1.75
CA ALA A 118 -6.52 14.69 -1.01
C ALA A 118 -6.62 16.21 -0.88
N TYR A 119 -5.52 16.88 -0.55
CA TYR A 119 -5.44 18.34 -0.47
C TYR A 119 -5.77 19.01 -1.81
N LYS A 120 -5.16 18.57 -2.92
CA LYS A 120 -5.43 19.12 -4.26
C LYS A 120 -6.89 18.94 -4.66
N GLU A 121 -7.46 17.76 -4.42
CA GLU A 121 -8.84 17.47 -4.77
C GLU A 121 -9.83 18.32 -3.94
N ARG A 122 -9.63 18.41 -2.62
CA ARG A 122 -10.48 19.24 -1.74
C ARG A 122 -10.34 20.72 -2.02
N ALA A 123 -9.15 21.20 -2.34
CA ALA A 123 -8.96 22.57 -2.78
C ALA A 123 -9.81 22.86 -4.05
N LYS A 124 -9.82 21.97 -5.05
CA LYS A 124 -10.68 22.09 -6.24
C LYS A 124 -12.17 22.09 -5.86
N GLU A 125 -12.59 21.18 -5.00
CA GLU A 125 -13.98 21.08 -4.51
C GLU A 125 -14.44 22.32 -3.71
N LEU A 126 -13.51 22.99 -3.00
CA LEU A 126 -13.74 24.23 -2.26
C LEU A 126 -13.63 25.50 -3.15
N GLY A 127 -13.43 25.34 -4.46
CA GLY A 127 -13.48 26.44 -5.43
C GLY A 127 -12.12 27.04 -5.83
N PHE A 128 -11.00 26.45 -5.40
CA PHE A 128 -9.67 26.90 -5.80
C PHE A 128 -9.28 26.32 -7.17
N LYS A 129 -8.63 27.15 -8.00
CA LYS A 129 -8.02 26.68 -9.25
C LYS A 129 -6.61 26.19 -8.97
N ILE A 130 -6.44 24.87 -8.94
CA ILE A 130 -5.14 24.23 -8.73
C ILE A 130 -4.63 23.71 -10.08
N PRO A 131 -3.41 24.12 -10.52
CA PRO A 131 -2.79 23.54 -11.71
C PRO A 131 -2.51 22.06 -11.49
N ASP A 132 -2.57 21.28 -12.57
CA ASP A 132 -2.31 19.84 -12.54
C ASP A 132 -0.85 19.53 -12.18
#